data_AF-A0A6A6E0P6-F1
#
_entry.id   AF-A0A6A6E0P6-F1
#
_cell.length_a   1.000
_cell.length_b   1.000
_cell.length_c   1.000
_cell.angle_alpha   90.00
_cell.angle_beta   90.00
_cell.angle_gamma   90.00
#
_symmetry.space_group_name_H-M   'P 1'
#
loop_
_entity.id
_entity.type
_entity.pdbx_description
1 polymer ?
#
loop_
_entity_poly.entity_id
_entity_poly.type
_entity_poly.pdbx_seq_one_letter_code
_entity_poly.pdbx_strand_id
1 'polypeptide(L)'
;MFFLKDLKALALKNDLFPECIQEVYKSTYKQDWGIWSAVVEVAASHIYDLSNKRIFKDLIRKGGDFVVDYFKKLQQIIKPNKVW
;
A
#
# COMPACT_ATOMS: atom_id res chain seq x y z
N MET A 1 4.86 -2.49 18.78
CA MET A 1 4.79 -1.65 17.56
C MET A 1 6.07 -1.84 16.74
N PHE A 2 6.30 -3.05 16.22
CA PHE A 2 7.50 -3.43 15.46
C PHE A 2 7.21 -3.35 13.94
N PHE A 3 6.05 -3.89 13.55
CA PHE A 3 5.61 -4.04 12.16
C PHE A 3 5.63 -2.76 11.29
N LEU A 4 5.16 -1.61 11.79
CA LEU A 4 5.06 -0.40 10.96
C LEU A 4 6.43 0.21 10.62
N LYS A 5 7.40 0.12 11.54
CA LYS A 5 8.77 0.64 11.30
C LYS A 5 9.49 -0.21 10.27
N ASP A 6 9.34 -1.54 10.39
CA ASP A 6 9.95 -2.49 9.45
C ASP A 6 9.31 -2.39 8.06
N LEU A 7 7.99 -2.19 8.00
CA LEU A 7 7.25 -2.01 6.75
C LEU A 7 7.68 -0.73 6.00
N LYS A 8 7.88 0.37 6.73
CA LYS A 8 8.42 1.62 6.15
C LYS A 8 9.85 1.44 5.64
N ALA A 9 10.69 0.75 6.40
CA ALA A 9 12.05 0.43 5.98
C ALA A 9 12.06 -0.45 4.71
N LEU A 10 11.15 -1.43 4.63
CA LEU A 10 11.00 -2.30 3.47
C LEU A 10 10.55 -1.52 2.22
N ALA A 11 9.57 -0.61 2.37
CA ALA A 11 9.07 0.24 1.28
C ALA A 11 10.18 1.11 0.66
N LEU A 12 11.01 1.70 1.52
CA LEU A 12 12.08 2.61 1.13
C LEU A 12 13.27 1.88 0.50
N LYS A 13 13.70 0.75 1.07
CA LYS A 13 14.98 0.13 0.70
C LYS A 13 14.89 -1.03 -0.28
N ASN A 14 13.71 -1.60 -0.52
CA ASN A 14 13.67 -2.90 -1.17
C ASN A 14 12.63 -3.02 -2.30
N ASP A 15 12.97 -3.82 -3.29
CA ASP A 15 12.06 -4.26 -4.36
C ASP A 15 11.07 -5.33 -3.87
N LEU A 16 11.24 -5.78 -2.63
CA LEU A 16 10.40 -6.76 -1.93
C LEU A 16 9.08 -6.17 -1.40
N PHE A 17 8.91 -4.85 -1.34
CA PHE A 17 7.69 -4.25 -0.81
C PHE A 17 6.41 -4.61 -1.60
N PRO A 18 6.41 -4.57 -2.95
CA PRO A 18 5.30 -5.10 -3.75
C PRO A 18 5.00 -6.59 -3.54
N GLU A 19 6.02 -7.40 -3.25
CA GLU A 19 5.85 -8.82 -2.96
C GLU A 19 5.20 -9.02 -1.58
N CYS A 20 5.67 -8.26 -0.58
CA CYS A 20 5.07 -8.21 0.76
C CYS A 20 3.59 -7.80 0.70
N ILE A 21 3.23 -6.82 -0.13
CA ILE A 21 1.82 -6.47 -0.36
C ILE A 21 1.02 -7.69 -0.82
N GLN A 22 1.52 -8.44 -1.81
CA GLN A 22 0.83 -9.62 -2.31
C GLN A 22 0.71 -10.71 -1.24
N GLU A 23 1.75 -10.92 -0.43
CA GLU A 23 1.72 -11.90 0.66
C GLU A 23 0.72 -11.51 1.74
N VAL A 24 0.67 -10.24 2.14
CA VAL A 24 -0.33 -9.73 3.10
C VAL A 24 -1.72 -10.02 2.57
N TYR A 25 -2.05 -9.57 1.35
CA TYR A 25 -3.39 -9.73 0.77
C TYR A 25 -3.75 -11.20 0.45
N LYS A 26 -2.78 -12.11 0.35
CA LYS A 26 -3.01 -13.56 0.22
C LYS A 26 -3.17 -14.29 1.55
N SER A 27 -2.43 -13.88 2.58
CA SER A 27 -2.27 -14.62 3.85
C SER A 27 -3.26 -14.19 4.93
N THR A 28 -3.76 -12.97 4.88
CA THR A 28 -4.74 -12.50 5.86
C THR A 28 -6.14 -12.83 5.39
N TYR A 29 -6.84 -13.66 6.17
CA TYR A 29 -8.30 -13.64 6.16
C TYR A 29 -8.74 -12.19 6.34
N LYS A 30 -9.78 -11.79 5.60
CA LYS A 30 -10.37 -10.44 5.45
C LYS A 30 -10.68 -9.66 6.76
N GLN A 31 -10.29 -10.19 7.92
CA GLN A 31 -10.52 -9.66 9.27
C GLN A 31 -9.36 -8.82 9.83
N ASP A 32 -8.12 -8.92 9.32
CA ASP A 32 -7.02 -8.09 9.84
C ASP A 32 -6.87 -6.75 9.07
N TRP A 33 -7.92 -5.94 9.18
CA TRP A 33 -8.02 -4.62 8.56
C TRP A 33 -6.88 -3.67 8.96
N GLY A 34 -6.27 -3.89 10.13
CA GLY A 34 -5.18 -3.06 10.63
C GLY A 34 -3.92 -3.19 9.78
N ILE A 35 -3.56 -4.42 9.41
CA ILE A 35 -2.38 -4.69 8.56
C ILE A 35 -2.62 -4.17 7.14
N TRP A 36 -3.79 -4.42 6.56
CA TRP A 36 -4.13 -3.93 5.22
C TRP A 36 -4.09 -2.40 5.15
N SER A 37 -4.66 -1.73 6.16
CA SER A 37 -4.63 -0.27 6.26
C SER A 37 -3.21 0.27 6.38
N ALA A 38 -2.36 -0.36 7.21
CA ALA A 38 -0.97 0.07 7.39
C ALA A 38 -0.17 -0.05 6.08
N VAL A 39 -0.35 -1.14 5.34
CA VAL A 39 0.29 -1.36 4.03
C VAL A 39 -0.16 -0.32 3.01
N VAL A 40 -1.46 -0.05 2.94
CA VAL A 40 -2.03 0.97 2.05
C VAL A 40 -1.53 2.36 2.41
N GLU A 41 -1.44 2.70 3.69
CA GLU A 41 -0.94 3.98 4.18
C GLU A 41 0.53 4.20 3.84
N VAL A 42 1.36 3.18 4.05
CA VAL A 42 2.78 3.22 3.65
C VAL A 42 2.89 3.36 2.14
N ALA A 43 2.15 2.57 1.35
CA ALA A 43 2.18 2.68 -0.10
C ALA A 43 1.77 4.09 -0.58
N ALA A 44 0.71 4.66 -0.01
CA ALA A 44 0.21 5.98 -0.40
C ALA A 44 1.19 7.11 -0.02
N SER A 45 1.84 6.99 1.15
CA SER A 45 2.84 7.97 1.62
C SER A 45 4.10 7.98 0.76
N HIS A 46 4.39 6.88 0.08
CA HIS A 46 5.59 6.69 -0.75
C HIS A 46 5.25 6.56 -2.25
N ILE A 47 4.15 7.17 -2.70
CA ILE A 47 3.68 7.05 -4.09
C ILE A 47 4.74 7.44 -5.12
N TYR A 48 5.49 8.52 -4.90
CA TYR A 48 6.49 8.99 -5.85
C TYR A 48 7.61 7.97 -6.04
N ASP A 49 8.10 7.38 -4.95
CA ASP A 49 9.15 6.36 -4.99
C ASP A 49 8.65 5.05 -5.59
N LEU A 50 7.45 4.61 -5.20
CA LEU A 50 6.87 3.34 -5.64
C LEU A 50 6.40 3.39 -7.09
N SER A 51 5.86 4.52 -7.55
CA SER A 51 5.36 4.69 -8.92
C SER A 51 6.45 4.52 -9.98
N ASN A 52 7.72 4.74 -9.62
CA ASN A 52 8.86 4.55 -10.51
C ASN A 52 9.34 3.09 -10.58
N LYS A 53 8.97 2.26 -9.60
CA LYS A 53 9.36 0.84 -9.55
C LYS A 53 8.50 0.01 -10.52
N ARG A 54 9.14 -0.71 -11.44
CA ARG A 54 8.47 -1.58 -12.42
C ARG A 54 7.55 -2.61 -11.75
N ILE A 55 8.02 -3.25 -10.69
CA ILE A 55 7.27 -4.29 -9.96
C ILE A 55 5.97 -3.71 -9.36
N PHE A 56 6.01 -2.48 -8.87
CA PHE A 56 4.82 -1.81 -8.36
C PHE A 56 3.84 -1.46 -9.49
N LYS A 57 4.31 -1.01 -10.66
CA LYS A 57 3.44 -0.83 -11.84
C LYS A 57 2.77 -2.13 -12.27
N ASP A 58 3.50 -3.24 -12.25
CA ASP A 58 2.95 -4.56 -12.54
C ASP A 58 1.90 -4.99 -11.50
N LEU A 59 2.10 -4.66 -10.22
CA LEU A 59 1.11 -4.88 -9.17
C LEU A 59 -0.19 -4.10 -9.44
N ILE A 60 -0.08 -2.80 -9.76
CA ILE A 60 -1.25 -1.97 -10.11
C ILE A 60 -1.96 -2.53 -11.35
N ARG A 61 -1.20 -2.95 -12.37
CA ARG A 61 -1.75 -3.52 -13.62
C ARG A 61 -2.47 -4.85 -13.40
N LYS A 62 -1.98 -5.69 -12.49
CA LYS A 62 -2.64 -6.95 -12.12
C LYS A 62 -3.98 -6.73 -11.42
N GLY A 63 -4.16 -5.57 -10.77
CA GLY A 63 -5.37 -5.28 -10.01
C GLY A 63 -5.44 -6.07 -8.69
N GLY A 64 -6.64 -6.15 -8.12
CA GLY A 64 -6.91 -6.85 -6.85
C GLY A 64 -7.32 -5.91 -5.71
N ASP A 65 -7.65 -6.48 -4.56
CA ASP A 65 -8.20 -5.75 -3.40
C ASP A 65 -7.26 -4.63 -2.92
N PHE A 66 -5.95 -4.89 -2.93
CA PHE A 66 -4.94 -3.86 -2.63
C PHE A 66 -5.09 -2.62 -3.50
N VAL A 67 -5.29 -2.80 -4.81
CA VAL A 67 -5.36 -1.68 -5.76
C VAL A 67 -6.62 -0.85 -5.49
N VAL A 68 -7.73 -1.50 -5.15
CA VAL A 68 -8.98 -0.82 -4.77
C VAL A 68 -8.77 0.03 -3.53
N ASP A 69 -8.19 -0.54 -2.47
CA ASP A 69 -7.98 0.17 -1.21
C ASP A 69 -6.92 1.27 -1.34
N TYR A 70 -5.89 1.03 -2.14
CA TYR A 70 -4.87 2.02 -2.48
C TYR A 70 -5.45 3.23 -3.20
N PHE A 71 -6.24 3.05 -4.26
CA PHE A 71 -6.86 4.17 -4.97
C PHE A 71 -7.89 4.91 -4.13
N LYS A 72 -8.67 4.22 -3.28
CA LYS A 72 -9.55 4.88 -2.30
C LYS A 72 -8.75 5.80 -1.38
N LYS A 73 -7.61 5.34 -0.87
CA LYS A 73 -6.72 6.15 -0.02
C LYS A 73 -6.16 7.34 -0.78
N LEU A 74 -5.70 7.16 -2.03
CA LEU A 74 -5.23 8.27 -2.85
C LEU A 74 -6.33 9.30 -3.11
N GLN A 75 -7.56 8.86 -3.38
CA GLN A 75 -8.69 9.78 -3.54
C GLN A 75 -8.99 10.59 -2.27
N GLN A 76 -8.78 10.00 -1.09
CA GLN A 76 -8.90 10.73 0.19
C GLN A 76 -7.76 11.74 0.40
N ILE A 77 -6.55 11.43 -0.07
CA ILE A 77 -5.40 12.35 0.02
C ILE A 77 -5.55 13.50 -0.98
N ILE A 78 -6.04 13.21 -2.20
CA ILE A 78 -6.13 14.17 -3.30
C ILE A 78 -7.40 15.03 -3.22
N LYS A 79 -8.49 14.53 -2.64
CA LYS A 79 -9.61 15.40 -2.26
C LYS A 79 -9.21 16.13 -0.97
N PRO A 80 -8.82 17.42 -1.01
CA PRO A 80 -8.73 18.15 0.23
C PRO A 80 -10.12 18.09 0.86
N ASN A 81 -10.19 17.80 2.17
CA ASN A 81 -11.40 17.82 2.97
C ASN A 81 -12.37 18.89 2.45
N LYS A 82 -13.44 18.48 1.76
CA LYS A 82 -14.61 19.34 1.60
C LYS A 82 -15.28 19.37 2.98
N VAL A 83 -14.71 20.19 3.86
CA VAL A 83 -15.40 20.68 5.05
C VAL A 83 -16.49 21.60 4.50
N TRP A 84 -17.74 21.16 4.63
CA TRP A 84 -18.90 22.01 4.48
C TRP A 84 -19.10 22.81 5.77
#